data_AF-A0A5R8WUH1-F1
#
_entry.id   AF-A0A5R8WUH1-F1
#
_cell.length_a   1.000
_cell.length_b   1.000
_cell.length_c   1.000
_cell.angle_alpha   90.00
_cell.angle_beta   90.00
_cell.angle_gamma   90.00
#
_symmetry.space_group_name_H-M   'P 1'
#
loop_
_entity.id
_entity.type
_entity.pdbx_description
1 polymer ?
#
loop_
_entity_poly.entity_id
_entity_poly.type
_entity_poly.pdbx_seq_one_letter_code
_entity_poly.pdbx_strand_id
1 'polypeptide(L)'
;MALPRIPQPLPAAGFAVPIDGIKYRALLLGFFPVHSHNSLSPQLLLYPTHLVIKVIGTSQYEYKALREVGYRPEQFLSRAKVELRFTDGARYYLTVSYPSVERQLLQFFYDLEAPLSGAALRTLEAPAT
;
A
#
# COMPACT_ATOMS: atom_id res chain seq x y z
N MET A 1 -0.63 -24.18 -5.03
CA MET A 1 -1.50 -23.01 -5.29
C MET A 1 -0.60 -21.88 -5.79
N ALA A 2 -0.93 -21.23 -6.92
CA ALA A 2 -0.13 -20.12 -7.43
C ALA A 2 -0.26 -18.92 -6.48
N LEU A 3 0.86 -18.33 -6.07
CA LEU A 3 0.84 -17.10 -5.28
C LEU A 3 0.21 -15.98 -6.12
N PRO A 4 -0.71 -15.17 -5.56
CA PRO A 4 -1.32 -14.08 -6.30
C PRO A 4 -0.24 -13.13 -6.80
N ARG A 5 -0.15 -12.98 -8.13
CA ARG A 5 0.78 -12.06 -8.77
C ARG A 5 0.03 -10.81 -9.21
N ILE A 6 0.57 -9.62 -8.94
CA ILE A 6 0.02 -8.37 -9.48
C ILE A 6 0.22 -8.41 -11.01
N PRO A 7 -0.86 -8.38 -11.82
CA PRO A 7 -0.75 -8.46 -13.26
C PRO A 7 -0.15 -7.18 -13.84
N GLN A 8 0.68 -7.34 -14.87
CA GLN A 8 1.19 -6.25 -15.68
C GLN A 8 0.89 -6.58 -17.16
N PRO A 9 0.06 -5.79 -17.87
CA PRO A 9 -0.64 -4.60 -17.39
C PRO A 9 -1.78 -4.93 -16.41
N LEU A 10 -2.22 -3.93 -15.64
CA LEU A 10 -3.39 -4.07 -14.79
C LEU A 10 -4.67 -4.23 -15.61
N PRO A 11 -5.63 -5.08 -15.18
CA PRO A 11 -6.92 -5.19 -15.84
C PRO A 11 -7.73 -3.90 -15.65
N ALA A 12 -8.56 -3.56 -16.64
CA ALA A 12 -9.44 -2.39 -16.56
C ALA A 12 -10.45 -2.47 -15.39
N ALA A 13 -10.84 -3.68 -14.98
CA ALA A 13 -11.70 -3.92 -13.83
C ALA A 13 -11.00 -3.68 -12.47
N GLY A 14 -9.68 -3.47 -12.48
CA GLY A 14 -8.85 -3.35 -11.28
C GLY A 14 -8.39 -4.71 -10.73
N PHE A 15 -7.29 -4.69 -10.00
CA PHE A 15 -6.73 -5.85 -9.31
C PHE A 15 -6.83 -5.65 -7.79
N ALA A 16 -7.46 -6.60 -7.11
CA ALA A 16 -7.51 -6.60 -5.65
C ALA A 16 -6.23 -7.18 -5.06
N VAL A 17 -5.49 -6.35 -4.35
CA VAL A 17 -4.29 -6.78 -3.64
C VAL A 17 -4.71 -7.49 -2.35
N PRO A 18 -4.20 -8.71 -2.09
CA PRO A 18 -4.52 -9.43 -0.87
C PRO A 18 -3.87 -8.74 0.34
N ILE A 19 -4.70 -8.17 1.20
CA ILE A 19 -4.31 -7.46 2.41
C ILE A 19 -5.13 -7.94 3.60
N ASP A 20 -4.48 -8.04 4.76
CA ASP A 20 -5.11 -8.48 6.01
C ASP A 20 -5.56 -7.30 6.87
N GLY A 21 -5.04 -6.10 6.62
CA GLY A 21 -5.41 -4.92 7.37
C GLY A 21 -4.96 -3.62 6.73
N ILE A 22 -5.74 -2.56 6.95
CA ILE A 22 -5.36 -1.19 6.61
C ILE A 22 -5.53 -0.31 7.84
N LYS A 23 -4.49 0.46 8.18
CA LYS A 23 -4.56 1.57 9.13
C LYS A 23 -4.47 2.89 8.39
N TYR A 24 -5.43 3.77 8.61
CA TYR A 24 -5.45 5.13 8.10
C TYR A 24 -5.04 6.12 9.20
N ARG A 25 -4.25 7.12 8.82
CA ARG A 25 -3.89 8.27 9.67
C ARG A 25 -3.86 9.55 8.85
N ALA A 26 -4.55 10.58 9.32
CA ALA A 26 -4.48 11.92 8.75
C ALA A 26 -4.64 13.00 9.83
N LEU A 27 -4.48 14.25 9.45
CA LEU A 27 -4.79 15.41 10.27
C LEU A 27 -5.99 16.15 9.66
N LEU A 28 -7.15 16.10 10.32
CA LEU A 28 -8.28 16.95 9.97
C LEU A 28 -7.96 18.39 10.37
N LEU A 29 -8.24 19.33 9.46
CA LEU A 29 -7.99 20.76 9.62
C LEU A 29 -6.53 21.12 9.96
N GLY A 30 -5.58 20.20 9.76
CA GLY A 30 -4.17 20.41 10.06
C GLY A 30 -3.74 20.15 11.51
N PHE A 31 -4.67 19.83 12.42
CA PHE A 31 -4.34 19.62 13.84
C PHE A 31 -5.09 18.48 14.54
N PHE A 32 -6.26 18.07 14.05
CA PHE A 32 -7.00 16.96 14.67
C PHE A 32 -6.55 15.61 14.12
N PRO A 33 -5.90 14.75 14.92
CA PRO A 33 -5.51 13.43 14.45
C PRO A 33 -6.75 12.57 14.19
N VAL A 34 -6.87 12.06 12.97
CA VAL A 34 -7.83 11.02 12.62
C VAL A 34 -7.09 9.72 12.42
N HIS A 35 -7.59 8.68 13.08
CA HIS A 35 -7.09 7.33 12.95
C HIS A 35 -8.27 6.40 12.66
N SER A 36 -8.07 5.49 11.72
CA SER A 36 -9.02 4.44 11.43
C SER A 36 -8.27 3.14 11.14
N HIS A 37 -8.89 2.01 11.46
CA HIS A 37 -8.33 0.69 11.23
C HIS A 37 -9.43 -0.23 10.76
N ASN A 38 -9.18 -0.97 9.68
CA ASN A 38 -10.04 -2.05 9.22
C ASN A 38 -9.21 -3.31 8.99
N SER A 39 -9.58 -4.38 9.69
CA SER A 39 -9.05 -5.73 9.53
C SER A 39 -10.14 -6.77 9.22
N LEU A 40 -11.39 -6.33 9.08
CA LEU A 40 -12.54 -7.20 8.77
C LEU A 40 -12.80 -7.28 7.26
N SER A 41 -12.67 -6.15 6.57
CA SER A 41 -12.88 -6.05 5.12
C SER A 41 -11.98 -4.98 4.46
N PRO A 42 -10.66 -4.98 4.73
CA PRO A 42 -9.73 -4.06 4.08
C PRO A 42 -9.67 -4.34 2.57
N GLN A 43 -9.68 -3.29 1.74
CA GLN A 43 -9.47 -3.45 0.30
C GLN A 43 -8.49 -2.42 -0.25
N LEU A 44 -7.56 -2.91 -1.07
CA LEU A 44 -6.72 -2.11 -1.96
C LEU A 44 -6.96 -2.62 -3.38
N LEU A 45 -7.48 -1.76 -4.24
CA LEU A 45 -7.70 -2.05 -5.65
C LEU A 45 -6.73 -1.20 -6.47
N LEU A 46 -5.99 -1.83 -7.37
CA LEU A 46 -5.09 -1.17 -8.31
C LEU A 46 -5.75 -1.13 -9.69
N TYR A 47 -5.98 0.06 -10.22
CA TYR A 47 -6.47 0.30 -11.58
C TYR A 47 -5.34 0.87 -12.45
N PRO A 48 -5.46 0.85 -13.79
CA PRO A 48 -4.39 1.37 -14.65
C PRO A 48 -3.95 2.82 -14.37
N THR A 49 -4.84 3.68 -13.88
CA THR A 49 -4.58 5.12 -13.68
C THR A 49 -4.64 5.59 -12.22
N HIS A 50 -5.20 4.76 -11.33
CA HIS A 50 -5.48 5.15 -9.96
C HIS A 50 -5.53 3.92 -9.05
N LEU A 51 -5.51 4.16 -7.75
CA LEU A 51 -5.76 3.14 -6.75
C LEU A 51 -6.98 3.53 -5.92
N VAL A 52 -7.65 2.53 -5.36
CA VAL A 52 -8.75 2.70 -4.43
C VAL A 52 -8.42 1.99 -3.13
N ILE A 53 -8.60 2.68 -2.02
CA ILE A 53 -8.37 2.17 -0.67
C ILE A 53 -9.68 2.22 0.11
N LYS A 54 -10.10 1.08 0.66
CA LYS A 54 -11.28 0.98 1.52
C LYS A 54 -10.86 0.65 2.94
N VAL A 55 -11.12 1.58 3.86
CA VAL A 55 -10.92 1.40 5.30
C VAL A 55 -12.27 1.39 5.99
N ILE A 56 -12.82 2.56 6.33
CA ILE A 56 -14.25 2.71 6.68
C ILE A 56 -14.98 3.33 5.50
N GLY A 57 -14.42 4.40 4.95
CA GLY A 57 -14.80 4.97 3.65
C GLY A 57 -13.96 4.40 2.51
N THR A 58 -14.39 4.71 1.29
CA THR A 58 -13.66 4.43 0.06
C THR A 58 -12.97 5.71 -0.38
N SER A 59 -11.65 5.67 -0.51
CA SER A 59 -10.83 6.76 -1.03
C SER A 59 -10.22 6.36 -2.36
N GLN A 60 -10.27 7.25 -3.34
CA GLN A 60 -9.67 7.05 -4.65
C GLN A 60 -8.53 8.05 -4.83
N TYR A 61 -7.37 7.55 -5.28
CA TYR A 61 -6.18 8.36 -5.50
C TYR A 61 -5.58 8.05 -6.86
N GLU A 62 -5.29 9.09 -7.65
CA GLU A 62 -4.38 8.93 -8.78
C GLU A 62 -2.97 8.61 -8.28
N TYR A 63 -2.19 7.86 -9.06
CA TYR A 63 -0.82 7.51 -8.68
C TYR A 63 0.07 8.74 -8.46
N LYS A 64 -0.15 9.83 -9.21
CA LYS A 64 0.56 11.11 -9.03
C LYS A 64 0.34 11.76 -7.65
N ALA A 65 -0.70 11.36 -6.92
CA ALA A 65 -0.95 11.84 -5.57
C ALA A 65 -0.10 11.13 -4.52
N LEU A 66 0.60 10.04 -4.87
CA LEU A 66 1.56 9.38 -4.00
C LEU A 66 2.78 10.27 -3.82
N ARG A 67 2.96 10.75 -2.59
CA ARG A 67 4.14 11.49 -2.18
C ARG A 67 5.32 10.56 -1.86
N GLU A 68 5.04 9.40 -1.26
CA GLU A 68 6.06 8.42 -0.89
C GLU A 68 5.43 7.05 -0.65
N VAL A 69 6.11 6.00 -1.09
CA VAL A 69 5.81 4.59 -0.78
C VAL A 69 6.91 4.08 0.16
N GLY A 70 6.55 3.90 1.42
CA GLY A 70 7.44 3.40 2.46
C GLY A 70 7.28 1.92 2.73
N TYR A 71 8.26 1.36 3.44
CA TYR A 71 8.21 0.01 3.97
C TYR A 71 8.65 0.01 5.43
N ARG A 72 7.91 -0.72 6.27
CA ARG A 72 8.26 -0.98 7.66
C ARG A 72 8.44 -2.49 7.81
N PRO A 73 9.66 -2.95 8.09
CA PRO A 73 9.91 -4.38 8.26
C PRO A 73 9.16 -4.92 9.47
N GLU A 74 8.99 -6.23 9.49
CA GLU A 74 8.47 -6.93 10.65
C GLU A 74 9.35 -6.67 11.89
N GLN A 75 8.69 -6.46 13.02
CA GLN A 75 9.30 -6.36 14.34
C GLN A 75 8.67 -7.43 15.24
N PHE A 76 9.31 -7.73 16.38
CA PHE A 76 9.02 -8.85 17.29
C PHE A 76 7.53 -9.19 17.57
N LEU A 77 6.61 -8.22 17.45
CA LEU A 77 5.16 -8.39 17.64
C LEU A 77 4.31 -7.77 16.51
N SER A 78 4.93 -7.25 15.46
CA SER A 78 4.22 -6.51 14.41
C SER A 78 4.66 -6.92 13.03
N ARG A 79 3.71 -7.42 12.24
CA ARG A 79 3.92 -7.74 10.82
C ARG A 79 4.45 -6.55 10.04
N ALA A 80 5.17 -6.86 8.97
CA ALA A 80 5.62 -5.87 8.01
C ALA A 80 4.45 -5.06 7.44
N LYS A 81 4.75 -3.82 7.02
CA LYS A 81 3.75 -2.90 6.48
C LYS A 81 4.30 -2.10 5.32
N VAL A 82 3.49 -1.98 4.28
CA VAL A 82 3.70 -0.98 3.22
C VAL A 82 3.01 0.31 3.64
N GLU A 83 3.72 1.44 3.59
CA GLU A 83 3.19 2.75 3.95
C GLU A 83 2.93 3.56 2.68
N LEU A 84 1.68 3.93 2.41
CA LEU A 84 1.33 4.86 1.34
C LEU A 84 1.13 6.25 1.93
N ARG A 85 1.90 7.23 1.46
CA ARG A 85 1.79 8.63 1.87
C ARG A 85 1.34 9.46 0.69
N PHE A 86 0.28 10.21 0.88
CA PHE A 86 -0.31 11.05 -0.15
C PHE A 86 0.05 12.53 0.07
N THR A 87 -0.05 13.33 -0.99
CA THR A 87 0.24 14.77 -0.99
C THR A 87 -0.72 15.57 -0.12
N ASP A 88 -1.96 15.11 0.04
CA ASP A 88 -2.97 15.65 0.95
C ASP A 88 -2.67 15.38 2.44
N GLY A 89 -1.59 14.64 2.73
CA GLY A 89 -1.18 14.29 4.09
C GLY A 89 -1.78 12.98 4.60
N ALA A 90 -2.66 12.32 3.85
CA ALA A 90 -3.19 11.01 4.19
C ALA A 90 -2.07 9.95 4.21
N ARG A 91 -2.14 9.06 5.22
CA ARG A 91 -1.20 7.95 5.37
C ARG A 91 -1.95 6.66 5.59
N TYR A 92 -1.61 5.65 4.80
CA TYR A 92 -2.17 4.32 4.91
C TYR A 92 -1.06 3.32 5.19
N TYR A 93 -1.25 2.47 6.19
CA TYR A 93 -0.37 1.35 6.49
C TYR A 93 -1.08 0.07 6.14
N LEU A 94 -0.55 -0.63 5.15
CA LEU A 94 -1.09 -1.86 4.60
C LEU A 94 -0.35 -3.04 5.22
N THR A 95 -1.08 -3.93 5.86
CA THR A 95 -0.57 -5.26 6.20
C THR A 95 -0.99 -6.20 5.08
N VAL A 96 -0.03 -6.61 4.27
CA VAL A 96 -0.26 -7.48 3.11
C VAL A 96 -0.32 -8.93 3.58
N SER A 97 -1.15 -9.75 2.91
CA SER A 97 -1.37 -11.13 3.36
C SER A 97 -0.14 -12.02 3.23
N TYR A 98 0.73 -11.74 2.26
CA TYR A 98 1.90 -12.56 1.93
C TYR A 98 3.15 -11.71 1.68
N PRO A 99 4.34 -12.10 2.17
CA PRO A 99 5.60 -11.40 1.91
C PRO A 99 5.93 -11.26 0.40
N SER A 100 5.57 -12.27 -0.40
CA SER A 100 5.75 -12.24 -1.86
C SER A 100 4.93 -11.14 -2.53
N VAL A 101 3.77 -10.78 -1.98
CA VAL A 101 2.92 -9.70 -2.48
C VAL A 101 3.45 -8.34 -2.03
N GLU A 102 4.07 -8.24 -0.86
CA GLU A 102 4.71 -6.99 -0.40
C GLU A 102 5.77 -6.52 -1.40
N ARG A 103 6.68 -7.41 -1.78
CA ARG A 103 7.72 -7.08 -2.77
C ARG A 103 7.12 -6.73 -4.12
N GLN A 104 6.12 -7.48 -4.59
CA GLN A 104 5.47 -7.17 -5.86
C GLN A 104 4.74 -5.83 -5.82
N LEU A 105 4.13 -5.46 -4.69
CA LEU A 105 3.47 -4.17 -4.53
C LEU A 105 4.49 -3.03 -4.56
N LEU A 106 5.64 -3.20 -3.88
CA LEU A 106 6.74 -2.25 -3.97
C LEU A 106 7.30 -2.15 -5.39
N GLN A 107 7.44 -3.28 -6.09
CA GLN A 107 7.94 -3.32 -7.47
C GLN A 107 6.96 -2.61 -8.41
N PHE A 108 5.66 -2.86 -8.23
CA PHE A 108 4.61 -2.20 -8.98
C PHE A 108 4.68 -0.67 -8.85
N PHE A 109 4.89 -0.16 -7.63
CA PHE A 109 5.06 1.28 -7.42
C PHE A 109 6.38 1.81 -7.98
N TYR A 110 7.45 1.01 -7.94
CA TYR A 110 8.73 1.36 -8.55
C TYR A 110 8.61 1.48 -10.08
N ASP A 111 7.94 0.52 -10.73
CA ASP A 111 7.70 0.51 -12.17
C ASP A 111 6.79 1.67 -12.64
N LEU A 112 5.94 2.18 -11.75
CA LEU A 112 5.14 3.40 -11.95
C LEU A 112 5.92 4.70 -11.66
N GLU A 113 7.22 4.61 -11.42
CA GLU A 113 8.09 5.74 -11.05
C GLU A 113 7.61 6.47 -9.79
N ALA A 114 6.89 5.78 -8.90
CA ALA A 114 6.47 6.36 -7.64
C ALA A 114 7.69 6.55 -6.72
N PRO A 115 7.71 7.61 -5.89
CA PRO A 115 8.82 7.86 -4.97
C PRO A 115 8.84 6.81 -3.85
N LEU A 116 9.82 5.90 -3.86
CA LEU A 116 10.03 4.92 -2.78
C LEU A 116 10.94 5.47 -1.68
N SER A 117 10.64 5.13 -0.43
CA SER A 117 11.55 5.40 0.68
C SER A 117 12.78 4.50 0.62
N GLY A 118 13.89 4.89 1.25
CA GLY A 118 15.11 4.09 1.26
C GLY A 118 14.93 2.68 1.86
N ALA A 119 13.99 2.50 2.80
CA ALA A 119 13.65 1.19 3.33
C ALA A 119 12.89 0.31 2.33
N ALA A 120 12.01 0.92 1.51
CA ALA A 120 11.30 0.22 0.45
C ALA A 120 12.26 -0.22 -0.67
N LEU A 121 13.20 0.64 -1.08
CA LEU A 121 14.22 0.31 -2.07
C LEU A 121 15.11 -0.85 -1.63
N ARG A 122 15.63 -0.82 -0.39
CA ARG A 122 16.44 -1.93 0.15
C ARG A 122 15.69 -3.27 0.17
N THR A 123 14.38 -3.22 0.40
CA THR A 123 13.53 -4.43 0.41
C THR A 123 13.33 -4.99 -0.99
N LEU A 124 13.31 -4.14 -2.02
CA LEU A 124 13.34 -4.55 -3.43
C LEU A 124 14.69 -5.11 -3.85
N GLU A 125 15.79 -4.61 -3.29
CA GLU A 125 17.15 -5.07 -3.63
C GLU A 125 17.54 -6.36 -2.91
N ALA A 126 16.95 -6.65 -1.75
CA ALA A 126 17.23 -7.89 -1.02
C ALA A 126 16.87 -9.14 -1.85
N PRO A 127 17.60 -10.27 -1.74
CA PRO A 127 17.21 -11.51 -2.38
C PRO A 127 15.88 -12.02 -1.79
N ALA A 128 15.01 -12.60 -2.62
CA ALA A 128 13.79 -13.24 -2.15
C ALA A 128 14.16 -14.50 -1.36
N THR A 129 13.97 -14.46 -0.04
CA THR A 129 14.17 -15.60 0.87
C THR A 129 13.03 -16.60 0.80
#